data_AF-A0AAD4ZM38-F1
#
_entry.id   AF-A0AAD4ZM38-F1
#
_cell.length_a   1.000
_cell.length_b   1.000
_cell.length_c   1.000
_cell.angle_alpha   90.00
_cell.angle_beta   90.00
_cell.angle_gamma   90.00
#
_symmetry.space_group_name_H-M   'P 1'
#
loop_
_entity.id
_entity.type
_entity.pdbx_description
1 polymer ?
#
loop_
_entity_poly.entity_id
_entity_poly.type
_entity_poly.pdbx_seq_one_letter_code
_entity_poly.pdbx_strand_id
1 'polypeptide(L)'
;MMLTLLISGPKQPKNDIDVPLIDDLKSLWNGIRGVYDAHIGEYFTLRGVLLWTINDFSAYGNLSGCVVKGYKANKICDNDTPSHRFKNGHKIYYIRHRKWLPINHPCRRHRAAFNGKPEYGTPPKPLIGEEVL
;
A
#
# COMPACT_ATOMS: atom_id res chain seq x y z
N MET A 1 17.01 19.02 -4.13
CA MET A 1 15.98 17.95 -4.08
C MET A 1 14.85 18.34 -5.00
N MET A 2 14.50 17.50 -5.97
CA MET A 2 13.32 17.70 -6.81
C MET A 2 12.19 16.84 -6.25
N LEU A 3 11.07 17.47 -5.90
CA LEU A 3 9.88 16.76 -5.41
C LEU A 3 8.95 16.55 -6.61
N THR A 4 8.81 15.31 -7.07
CA THR A 4 7.96 14.98 -8.22
C THR A 4 6.65 14.39 -7.71
N LEU A 5 5.53 15.03 -8.05
CA LEU A 5 4.19 14.54 -7.73
C LEU A 5 3.63 13.75 -8.92
N LEU A 6 3.43 12.45 -8.75
CA LEU A 6 2.75 11.61 -9.74
C LEU A 6 1.24 11.75 -9.56
N ILE A 7 0.61 12.61 -10.37
CA ILE A 7 -0.84 12.76 -10.39
C ILE A 7 -1.41 11.73 -11.38
N SER A 8 -2.10 10.70 -10.86
CA SER A 8 -2.85 9.79 -11.72
C SER A 8 -3.99 10.54 -12.42
N GLY A 9 -4.13 10.35 -13.73
CA GLY A 9 -5.28 10.86 -14.48
C GLY A 9 -6.61 10.23 -14.01
N PRO A 10 -7.77 10.69 -14.54
CA PRO A 10 -9.11 10.30 -14.08
C PRO A 10 -9.41 8.79 -14.19
N LYS A 11 -8.62 8.03 -14.96
CA LYS A 11 -8.62 6.57 -14.96
C LYS A 11 -7.31 6.10 -14.36
N GLN A 12 -7.41 5.43 -13.20
CA GLN A 12 -6.27 4.77 -12.57
C GLN A 12 -5.81 3.63 -13.49
N PRO A 13 -4.57 3.63 -14.00
CA PRO A 13 -4.01 2.44 -14.62
C PRO A 13 -3.97 1.37 -13.52
N LYS A 14 -4.81 0.34 -13.65
CA LYS A 14 -4.72 -0.83 -12.76
C LYS A 14 -3.35 -1.47 -12.95
N ASN A 15 -2.68 -1.95 -11.89
CA ASN A 15 -1.48 -2.80 -11.83
C ASN A 15 -0.28 -2.55 -12.78
N ASP A 16 -0.41 -1.69 -13.80
CA ASP A 16 0.52 -1.50 -14.92
C ASP A 16 1.26 -0.15 -14.81
N ILE A 17 1.05 0.63 -13.74
CA ILE A 17 1.82 1.85 -13.48
C ILE A 17 3.26 1.51 -13.10
N ASP A 18 3.45 0.41 -12.38
CA ASP A 18 4.68 0.14 -11.64
C ASP A 18 5.78 -0.44 -12.54
N VAL A 19 5.41 -1.10 -13.64
CA VAL A 19 6.36 -1.70 -14.59
C VAL A 19 7.22 -0.63 -15.28
N PRO A 20 6.66 0.40 -15.95
CA PRO A 20 7.48 1.44 -16.57
C PRO A 20 8.27 2.28 -15.55
N LEU A 21 7.72 2.53 -14.36
CA LEU A 21 8.39 3.35 -13.34
C LEU A 21 9.65 2.68 -12.76
N ILE A 22 9.60 1.37 -12.49
CA ILE A 22 10.74 0.63 -11.94
C ILE A 22 11.90 0.61 -12.95
N ASP A 23 11.60 0.43 -14.23
CA ASP A 23 12.63 0.36 -15.27
C ASP A 23 13.25 1.74 -15.54
N ASP A 24 12.47 2.81 -15.46
CA ASP A 24 12.98 4.19 -15.48
C ASP A 24 13.88 4.48 -14.27
N LEU A 25 13.50 4.05 -13.07
CA LEU A 25 14.33 4.20 -11.86
C LEU A 25 15.64 3.42 -11.97
N LYS A 26 15.62 2.20 -12.51
CA LYS A 26 16.86 1.44 -12.80
C LYS A 26 17.73 2.16 -13.82
N SER A 27 17.13 2.74 -14.86
CA SER A 27 17.85 3.50 -15.88
C SER A 27 18.50 4.75 -15.28
N LEU A 28 17.78 5.48 -14.43
CA LEU A 28 18.31 6.62 -13.66
C LEU A 28 19.40 6.22 -12.67
N TRP A 29 19.29 5.05 -12.03
CA TRP A 29 20.33 4.55 -11.13
C TRP A 29 21.63 4.22 -11.87
N ASN A 30 21.52 3.52 -13.00
CA ASN A 30 22.65 3.17 -13.86
C ASN A 30 23.27 4.42 -14.53
N GLY A 31 22.44 5.42 -14.80
CA GLY A 31 22.81 6.71 -15.35
C GLY A 31 22.47 6.83 -16.83
N ILE A 32 21.75 7.91 -17.17
CA ILE A 32 21.35 8.24 -18.54
C ILE A 32 22.41 9.20 -19.10
N ARG A 33 23.12 8.78 -20.16
CA ARG A 33 24.16 9.59 -20.80
C ARG A 33 23.57 10.50 -21.87
N GLY A 34 24.22 11.63 -22.12
CA GLY A 34 23.82 12.54 -23.20
C GLY A 34 22.60 13.40 -22.87
N VAL A 35 22.32 13.62 -21.58
CA VAL A 35 21.29 14.58 -21.16
C VAL A 35 21.91 15.98 -21.26
N TYR A 36 21.21 16.89 -21.95
CA TYR A 36 21.67 18.26 -22.16
C TYR A 36 21.17 19.17 -21.03
N ASP A 37 22.08 19.87 -20.36
CA ASP A 37 21.76 20.94 -19.41
C ASP A 37 21.66 22.27 -20.18
N ALA A 38 20.44 22.81 -20.32
CA ALA A 38 20.23 24.08 -21.01
C ALA A 38 20.73 25.30 -20.23
N HIS A 39 20.92 25.19 -18.91
CA HIS A 39 21.44 26.27 -18.08
C HIS A 39 22.97 26.37 -18.19
N ILE A 40 23.66 25.23 -18.17
CA ILE A 40 25.13 25.17 -18.27
C ILE A 40 25.59 25.11 -19.73
N GLY A 41 24.75 24.62 -20.65
CA GLY A 41 25.04 24.47 -22.07
C GLY A 41 25.84 23.21 -22.40
N GLU A 42 25.90 22.22 -21.50
CA GLU A 42 26.76 21.04 -21.60
C GLU A 42 25.97 19.73 -21.49
N TYR A 43 26.55 18.64 -22.00
CA TYR A 43 26.00 17.30 -21.84
C TYR A 43 26.57 16.63 -20.58
N PHE A 44 25.71 16.00 -19.80
CA PHE A 44 26.10 15.30 -18.59
C PHE A 44 25.42 13.91 -18.49
N THR A 45 25.84 13.14 -17.49
CA THR A 45 25.19 11.86 -17.14
C THR A 45 24.21 12.10 -15.99
N LEU A 46 22.92 11.94 -16.27
CA LEU A 46 21.87 12.10 -15.26
C LEU A 46 21.78 10.83 -14.42
N ARG A 47 21.92 10.98 -13.10
CA ARG A 47 21.62 9.93 -12.13
C ARG A 47 20.53 10.38 -11.18
N GLY A 48 19.63 9.45 -10.83
CA GLY A 48 18.53 9.69 -9.92
C GLY A 48 18.40 8.56 -8.89
N VAL A 49 17.97 8.91 -7.68
CA VAL A 49 17.70 7.95 -6.60
C VAL A 49 16.35 8.27 -5.98
N LEU A 50 15.54 7.24 -5.76
CA LEU A 50 14.31 7.34 -4.99
C LEU A 50 14.64 7.16 -3.50
N LEU A 51 14.48 8.22 -2.71
CA LEU A 51 14.74 8.16 -1.26
C LEU A 51 13.52 7.67 -0.48
N TRP A 52 12.35 8.29 -0.71
CA TRP A 52 11.09 7.91 -0.07
C TRP A 52 9.92 8.21 -1.00
N THR A 53 8.82 7.50 -0.78
CA THR A 53 7.52 7.76 -1.42
C THR A 53 6.48 8.00 -0.34
N ILE A 54 5.59 8.97 -0.58
CA ILE A 54 4.42 9.20 0.28
C ILE A 54 3.23 8.72 -0.52
N ASN A 55 2.71 7.55 -0.16
CA ASN A 55 1.62 6.89 -0.88
C ASN A 55 0.44 6.70 0.05
N ASP A 56 -0.77 6.79 -0.50
CA ASP A 56 -1.94 6.26 0.19
C ASP A 56 -1.95 4.72 0.16
N PHE A 57 -2.87 4.11 0.92
CA PHE A 57 -2.95 2.64 1.02
C PHE A 57 -3.25 1.97 -0.32
N SER A 58 -3.94 2.64 -1.25
CA SER A 58 -4.23 2.06 -2.57
C SER A 58 -3.01 2.11 -3.49
N ALA A 59 -2.26 3.21 -3.48
CA ALA A 59 -1.05 3.38 -4.26
C ALA A 59 0.08 2.46 -3.75
N TYR A 60 0.11 2.18 -2.44
CA TYR A 60 1.01 1.17 -1.88
C TYR A 60 0.84 -0.20 -2.56
N GLY A 61 -0.39 -0.66 -2.78
CA GLY A 61 -0.63 -1.96 -3.41
C GLY A 61 -0.12 -2.07 -4.83
N ASN A 62 -0.21 -0.98 -5.60
CA ASN A 62 0.37 -0.91 -6.93
C ASN A 62 1.91 -1.04 -6.82
N LEU A 63 2.55 -0.13 -6.08
CA LEU A 63 4.01 -0.05 -5.99
C LEU A 63 4.68 -1.30 -5.39
N SER A 64 4.00 -1.98 -4.47
CA SER A 64 4.51 -3.18 -3.81
C SER A 64 4.06 -4.49 -4.48
N GLY A 65 3.26 -4.44 -5.55
CA GLY A 65 2.64 -5.62 -6.15
C GLY A 65 1.67 -6.34 -5.21
N CYS A 66 1.18 -5.64 -4.19
CA CYS A 66 0.41 -6.20 -3.10
C CYS A 66 -1.09 -6.07 -3.33
N VAL A 67 -1.83 -7.11 -2.94
CA VAL A 67 -3.29 -7.07 -2.93
C VAL A 67 -3.76 -6.16 -1.80
N VAL A 68 -4.19 -4.94 -2.15
CA VAL A 68 -4.76 -3.94 -1.22
C VAL A 68 -6.27 -3.78 -1.34
N LYS A 69 -6.93 -4.65 -2.13
CA LYS A 69 -8.38 -4.68 -2.35
C LYS A 69 -8.89 -6.12 -2.33
N GLY A 70 -10.18 -6.30 -2.03
CA GLY A 70 -10.81 -7.63 -2.01
C GLY A 70 -10.75 -8.31 -0.64
N TYR A 71 -11.01 -9.61 -0.59
CA TYR A 71 -11.15 -10.32 0.70
C TYR A 71 -9.86 -10.43 1.51
N LYS A 72 -8.69 -10.24 0.87
CA LYS A 72 -7.35 -10.38 1.47
C LYS A 72 -6.54 -9.07 1.43
N ALA A 73 -7.18 -7.91 1.47
CA ALA A 73 -6.46 -6.64 1.34
C ALA A 73 -5.53 -6.26 2.51
N ASN A 74 -5.59 -6.98 3.64
CA ASN A 74 -4.92 -6.56 4.87
C ASN A 74 -3.60 -7.31 5.07
N LYS A 75 -2.50 -6.66 4.69
CA LYS A 75 -1.12 -7.14 4.90
C LYS A 75 -0.73 -7.33 6.36
N ILE A 76 -1.34 -6.60 7.30
CA ILE A 76 -0.98 -6.70 8.73
C ILE A 76 -1.34 -8.09 9.29
N CYS A 77 -2.32 -8.76 8.68
CA CYS A 77 -2.74 -10.08 9.12
C CYS A 77 -2.93 -11.07 7.97
N ASP A 78 -2.39 -10.78 6.77
CA ASP A 78 -2.46 -11.55 5.51
C ASP A 78 -3.65 -12.55 5.38
N ASN A 79 -3.55 -13.73 5.99
CA ASN A 79 -4.57 -14.80 5.93
C ASN A 79 -5.56 -14.86 7.11
N ASP A 80 -5.28 -14.18 8.21
CA ASP A 80 -6.03 -14.18 9.47
C ASP A 80 -7.03 -13.02 9.62
N THR A 81 -7.15 -12.13 8.62
CA THR A 81 -8.19 -11.10 8.61
C THR A 81 -9.47 -11.67 7.99
N PRO A 82 -10.46 -12.08 8.79
CA PRO A 82 -11.77 -12.37 8.24
C PRO A 82 -12.37 -11.12 7.61
N SER A 83 -12.85 -11.28 6.39
CA SER A 83 -13.58 -10.28 5.63
C SER A 83 -14.97 -10.80 5.32
N HIS A 84 -15.92 -9.89 5.19
CA HIS A 84 -17.31 -10.22 4.91
C HIS A 84 -17.83 -9.30 3.81
N ARG A 85 -18.53 -9.87 2.83
CA ARG A 85 -19.21 -9.09 1.79
C ARG A 85 -20.63 -8.78 2.20
N PHE A 86 -21.01 -7.52 2.16
CA PHE A 86 -22.39 -7.13 2.44
C PHE A 86 -23.28 -7.60 1.28
N LYS A 87 -24.30 -8.43 1.58
CA LYS A 87 -25.13 -9.10 0.56
C LYS A 87 -25.74 -8.12 -0.43
N ASN A 88 -26.23 -6.97 0.05
CA ASN A 88 -27.03 -6.04 -0.75
C ASN A 88 -26.25 -4.81 -1.25
N GLY A 89 -24.98 -4.67 -0.86
CA GLY A 89 -24.18 -3.47 -1.16
C GLY A 89 -22.90 -3.75 -1.91
N HIS A 90 -22.61 -5.03 -2.19
CA HIS A 90 -21.40 -5.54 -2.87
C HIS A 90 -20.04 -5.08 -2.28
N LYS A 91 -20.03 -4.30 -1.20
CA LYS A 91 -18.85 -3.84 -0.48
C LYS A 91 -18.33 -4.94 0.44
N ILE A 92 -17.00 -5.01 0.54
CA ILE A 92 -16.28 -5.88 1.48
C ILE A 92 -15.91 -5.01 2.68
N TYR A 93 -16.18 -5.52 3.87
CA TYR A 93 -15.68 -4.95 5.12
C TYR A 93 -14.86 -6.00 5.86
N TYR A 94 -13.86 -5.53 6.58
CA TYR A 94 -13.01 -6.37 7.39
C TYR A 94 -13.62 -6.43 8.80
N ILE A 95 -13.52 -7.60 9.44
CA ILE A 95 -14.00 -7.81 10.80
C ILE A 95 -12.85 -8.24 11.69
N ARG A 96 -13.11 -8.31 13.00
CA ARG A 96 -12.14 -8.66 14.04
C ARG A 96 -11.09 -7.60 14.38
N HIS A 97 -11.38 -6.33 14.11
CA HIS A 97 -10.49 -5.21 14.46
C HIS A 97 -10.40 -4.94 15.97
N ARG A 98 -11.34 -5.42 16.79
CA ARG A 98 -11.35 -5.10 18.23
C ARG A 98 -10.27 -5.87 18.99
N LYS A 99 -9.64 -6.86 18.36
CA LYS A 99 -8.41 -7.51 18.83
C LYS A 99 -7.24 -6.54 19.02
N TRP A 100 -7.25 -5.37 18.37
CA TRP A 100 -6.21 -4.35 18.52
C TRP A 100 -6.44 -3.43 19.73
N LEU A 101 -7.64 -3.44 20.34
CA LEU A 101 -7.92 -2.67 21.55
C LEU A 101 -7.29 -3.35 22.79
N PRO A 102 -7.09 -2.67 23.92
CA PRO A 102 -6.66 -3.33 25.17
C PRO A 102 -7.54 -4.53 25.55
N ILE A 103 -6.96 -5.55 26.19
CA ILE A 103 -7.67 -6.80 26.55
C ILE A 103 -8.97 -6.56 27.33
N ASN A 104 -8.95 -5.57 28.22
CA ASN A 104 -10.09 -5.22 29.08
C ASN A 104 -11.03 -4.16 28.46
N HIS A 105 -10.84 -3.79 27.20
CA HIS A 105 -11.63 -2.74 26.57
C HIS A 105 -13.11 -3.17 26.38
N PRO A 106 -14.11 -2.39 26.83
CA PRO A 106 -15.53 -2.76 26.78
C PRO A 106 -16.04 -3.18 25.39
N CYS A 107 -15.58 -2.50 24.34
CA CYS A 107 -15.95 -2.82 22.96
C CYS A 107 -15.64 -4.26 22.54
N ARG A 108 -14.66 -4.93 23.16
CA ARG A 108 -14.38 -6.37 22.91
C ARG A 108 -15.56 -7.27 23.30
N ARG A 109 -16.40 -6.84 24.25
CA ARG A 109 -17.58 -7.56 24.74
C ARG A 109 -18.89 -7.09 24.13
N HIS A 110 -18.95 -5.87 23.58
CA HIS A 110 -20.13 -5.35 22.92
C HIS A 110 -20.46 -6.15 21.64
N ARG A 111 -21.54 -6.93 21.69
CA ARG A 111 -22.00 -7.76 20.55
C ARG A 111 -22.96 -7.00 19.65
N ALA A 112 -23.93 -6.31 20.26
CA ALA A 112 -25.04 -5.67 19.57
C ALA A 112 -24.61 -4.55 18.61
N ALA A 113 -23.57 -3.78 18.96
CA ALA A 113 -23.04 -2.71 18.12
C ALA A 113 -22.16 -3.20 16.94
N PHE A 114 -21.91 -4.51 16.84
CA PHE A 114 -20.97 -5.08 15.87
C PHE A 114 -21.55 -6.35 15.23
N ASN A 115 -20.73 -7.38 14.99
CA ASN A 115 -21.11 -8.61 14.30
C ASN A 115 -21.78 -9.67 15.20
N GLY A 116 -22.36 -9.28 16.33
CA GLY A 116 -23.02 -10.18 17.27
C GLY A 116 -22.09 -11.13 18.05
N LYS A 117 -20.77 -11.07 17.83
CA LYS A 117 -19.78 -11.93 18.49
C LYS A 117 -18.84 -11.10 19.38
N PRO A 118 -18.39 -11.60 20.54
CA PRO A 118 -17.33 -10.97 21.30
C PRO A 118 -15.95 -11.29 20.66
N GLU A 119 -14.96 -10.45 20.93
CA GLU A 119 -13.60 -10.60 20.40
C GLU A 119 -12.56 -10.56 21.53
N TYR A 120 -12.10 -11.74 21.96
CA TYR A 120 -11.12 -11.88 23.06
C TYR A 120 -9.68 -12.14 22.60
N GLY A 121 -9.47 -12.41 21.31
CA GLY A 121 -8.16 -12.73 20.77
C GLY A 121 -7.16 -11.57 20.88
N THR A 122 -5.89 -11.90 20.69
CA THR A 122 -4.80 -10.93 20.53
C THR A 122 -4.74 -10.45 19.09
N PRO A 123 -4.16 -9.26 18.85
CA PRO A 123 -3.88 -8.84 17.48
C PRO A 123 -2.86 -9.82 16.86
N PRO A 124 -2.97 -10.06 15.55
CA PRO A 124 -1.99 -10.84 14.82
C PRO A 124 -0.63 -10.14 14.86
N LYS A 125 0.44 -10.93 14.77
CA LYS A 125 1.80 -10.38 14.70
C LYS A 125 1.94 -9.62 13.38
N PRO A 126 2.40 -8.36 13.38
CA PRO A 126 2.73 -7.66 12.15
C PRO A 126 3.79 -8.46 11.39
N LEU A 127 3.61 -8.58 10.07
CA LEU A 127 4.65 -9.14 9.22
C LEU A 127 5.88 -8.24 9.23
N ILE A 128 7.05 -8.86 9.19
CA ILE A 128 8.33 -8.15 9.06
C ILE A 128 8.50 -7.78 7.58
N GLY A 129 9.22 -6.70 7.26
CA GLY A 129 9.38 -6.22 5.88
C GLY A 129 9.87 -7.27 4.87
N GLU A 130 10.65 -8.25 5.34
CA GLU A 130 11.12 -9.40 4.53
C GLU A 130 10.03 -10.43 4.24
N GLU A 131 9.03 -10.58 5.11
CA GLU A 131 7.88 -11.48 4.94
C GLU A 131 6.78 -10.88 4.05
N VAL A 132 6.88 -9.58 3.75
CA VAL A 132 5.93 -8.82 2.95
C VAL A 132 6.26 -8.85 1.45
N LEU A 133 7.50 -9.21 1.08
CA LEU A 133 8.06 -9.23 -0.28
C LEU A 133 7.83 -10.55 -1.01
#